data_AF-A0A2W1GM36-F1
#
_entry.id   AF-A0A2W1GM36-F1
#
_cell.length_a   1.000
_cell.length_b   1.000
_cell.length_c   1.000
_cell.angle_alpha   90.00
_cell.angle_beta   90.00
_cell.angle_gamma   90.00
#
_symmetry.space_group_name_H-M   'P 1'
#
loop_
_entity.id
_entity.type
_entity.pdbx_description
1 polymer ?
#
loop_
_entity_poly.entity_id
_entity_poly.type
_entity_poly.pdbx_seq_one_letter_code
_entity_poly.pdbx_strand_id
1 'polypeptide(L)'
;MSRPLLVGISGPSSSGKTTLSRLLRDIFPPSKLFILHLDDFYKTDADIPVKNGVQDWDCIESINLPQLKSALQHIKERGKSPEWLVSREDQNSVGEHYVPEAEIQRLRDEVRTWLQGKPEWEGRRICIVDGFLLFSEDMKDIRELFDVKLFLRTSYETAKRRREARSGYVTLEGFWQDPPGYVDNIVWPNYVQDHRFLFKHGDVDGELDPNVCQNVGIHGMPKEAEGDMTRCLNWAAGVLESVIKGSR
;
A
#
# COMPACT_ATOMS: atom_id res chain seq x y z
N MET A 1 -13.95 -22.07 -1.41
CA MET A 1 -12.89 -21.34 -0.68
C MET A 1 -13.53 -20.13 -0.04
N SER A 2 -13.18 -19.79 1.21
CA SER A 2 -13.70 -18.59 1.87
C SER A 2 -13.22 -17.34 1.15
N ARG A 3 -14.08 -16.33 0.98
CA ARG A 3 -13.73 -15.05 0.35
C ARG A 3 -12.51 -14.44 1.06
N PRO A 4 -11.42 -14.13 0.35
CA PRO A 4 -10.23 -13.55 0.98
C PRO A 4 -10.54 -12.19 1.61
N LEU A 5 -9.74 -11.79 2.59
CA LEU A 5 -9.72 -10.42 3.10
C LEU A 5 -8.79 -9.58 2.21
N LEU A 6 -9.32 -8.55 1.56
CA LEU A 6 -8.53 -7.61 0.77
C LEU A 6 -8.20 -6.39 1.63
N VAL A 7 -6.90 -6.14 1.82
CA VAL A 7 -6.35 -5.04 2.60
C VAL A 7 -5.64 -4.09 1.66
N GLY A 8 -6.12 -2.87 1.50
CA GLY A 8 -5.38 -1.82 0.80
C GLY A 8 -4.41 -1.13 1.75
N ILE A 9 -3.16 -0.94 1.33
CA ILE A 9 -2.17 -0.10 2.00
C ILE A 9 -1.77 1.01 1.02
N SER A 10 -2.15 2.24 1.36
CA SER A 10 -1.93 3.41 0.51
C SER A 10 -1.26 4.55 1.26
N GLY A 11 -0.96 5.64 0.57
CA GLY A 11 -0.20 6.77 1.08
C GLY A 11 0.89 7.24 0.11
N PRO A 12 1.53 8.39 0.38
CA PRO A 12 2.47 9.02 -0.55
C PRO A 12 3.65 8.12 -0.91
N SER A 13 4.28 8.40 -2.06
CA SER A 13 5.55 7.77 -2.44
C SER A 13 6.57 7.91 -1.29
N SER A 14 7.40 6.88 -1.08
CA SER A 14 8.43 6.86 -0.02
C SER A 14 7.93 6.91 1.45
N SER A 15 6.64 6.67 1.72
CA SER A 15 6.09 6.62 3.08
C SER A 15 6.37 5.33 3.87
N GLY A 16 6.84 4.27 3.22
CA GLY A 16 7.15 2.98 3.86
C GLY A 16 6.09 1.88 3.68
N LYS A 17 5.15 2.04 2.73
CA LYS A 17 4.10 1.04 2.44
C LYS A 17 4.67 -0.36 2.18
N THR A 18 5.61 -0.50 1.24
CA THR A 18 6.21 -1.79 0.86
C THR A 18 6.86 -2.48 2.06
N THR A 19 7.53 -1.70 2.91
CA THR A 19 8.11 -2.19 4.16
C THR A 19 7.04 -2.71 5.11
N LEU A 20 5.97 -1.95 5.34
CA LEU A 20 4.86 -2.39 6.18
C LEU A 20 4.16 -3.64 5.62
N SER A 21 3.87 -3.67 4.31
CA SER A 21 3.24 -4.79 3.62
C SER A 21 4.03 -6.08 3.81
N ARG A 22 5.36 -6.02 3.69
CA ARG A 22 6.26 -7.16 3.90
C ARG A 22 6.35 -7.57 5.36
N LEU A 23 6.48 -6.63 6.29
CA LEU A 23 6.46 -6.93 7.72
C LEU A 23 5.15 -7.61 8.15
N LEU A 24 4.01 -7.13 7.65
CA LEU A 24 2.72 -7.77 7.86
C LEU A 24 2.70 -9.19 7.27
N ARG A 25 3.19 -9.39 6.03
CA ARG A 25 3.32 -10.75 5.48
C ARG A 25 4.16 -11.66 6.36
N ASP A 26 5.26 -11.15 6.90
CA ASP A 26 6.25 -11.94 7.63
C ASP A 26 5.83 -12.29 9.08
N ILE A 27 4.85 -11.58 9.65
CA ILE A 27 4.23 -11.94 10.94
C ILE A 27 3.08 -12.95 10.78
N PHE A 28 2.50 -13.09 9.59
CA PHE A 28 1.48 -14.10 9.30
C PHE A 28 2.09 -15.42 8.82
N PRO A 29 1.40 -16.58 9.00
CA PRO A 29 1.85 -17.82 8.39
C PRO A 29 1.94 -17.69 6.86
N PRO A 30 2.98 -18.24 6.19
CA PRO A 30 3.20 -18.04 4.75
C PRO A 30 2.02 -18.44 3.83
N SER A 31 1.17 -19.36 4.28
CA SER A 31 -0.03 -19.78 3.54
C SER A 31 -1.18 -18.76 3.60
N LYS A 32 -1.15 -17.82 4.55
CA LYS A 32 -2.26 -16.92 4.87
C LYS A 32 -2.21 -15.61 4.12
N LEU A 33 -1.04 -14.99 3.97
CA LEU A 33 -0.91 -13.64 3.45
C LEU A 33 -0.02 -13.60 2.21
N PHE A 34 -0.46 -12.87 1.19
CA PHE A 34 0.37 -12.52 0.04
C PHE A 34 0.15 -11.05 -0.33
N ILE A 35 1.10 -10.49 -1.08
CA ILE A 35 1.11 -9.09 -1.45
C ILE A 35 0.91 -8.98 -2.97
N LEU A 36 0.19 -7.95 -3.37
CA LEU A 36 0.12 -7.45 -4.73
C LEU A 36 0.58 -5.99 -4.73
N HIS A 37 1.48 -5.61 -5.63
CA HIS A 37 1.96 -4.23 -5.73
C HIS A 37 1.27 -3.54 -6.90
N LEU A 38 0.82 -2.30 -6.69
CA LEU A 38 0.25 -1.45 -7.75
C LEU A 38 1.27 -1.21 -8.87
N ASP A 39 2.55 -1.15 -8.51
CA ASP A 39 3.68 -0.92 -9.42
C ASP A 39 3.85 -2.07 -10.43
N ASP A 40 3.33 -3.27 -10.15
CA ASP A 40 3.29 -4.37 -11.14
C ASP A 40 2.30 -4.11 -12.29
N PHE A 41 1.50 -3.03 -12.21
CA PHE A 41 0.52 -2.61 -13.21
C PHE A 41 0.89 -1.32 -13.92
N TYR A 42 2.14 -0.84 -13.84
CA TYR A 42 2.58 0.23 -14.73
C TYR A 42 2.41 -0.16 -16.19
N LYS A 43 2.09 0.82 -17.03
CA LYS A 43 2.16 0.67 -18.48
C LYS A 43 3.63 0.60 -18.96
N THR A 44 3.82 0.30 -20.23
CA THR A 44 5.14 0.38 -20.87
C THR A 44 5.64 1.81 -20.85
N ASP A 45 6.95 1.99 -20.92
CA ASP A 45 7.61 3.29 -20.86
C ASP A 45 7.06 4.24 -21.95
N ALA A 46 6.79 3.70 -23.15
CA ALA A 46 6.19 4.45 -24.26
C ALA A 46 4.78 4.99 -23.99
N ASP A 47 4.03 4.35 -23.09
CA ASP A 47 2.64 4.68 -22.77
C ASP A 47 2.49 5.54 -21.49
N ILE A 48 3.61 5.89 -20.85
CA ILE A 48 3.62 6.79 -19.68
C ILE A 48 3.33 8.22 -20.16
N PRO A 49 2.35 8.92 -19.58
CA PRO A 49 2.01 10.28 -19.99
C PRO A 49 3.17 11.25 -19.73
N VAL A 50 3.28 12.29 -20.55
CA VAL A 50 4.34 13.30 -20.45
C VAL A 50 3.74 14.62 -20.00
N LYS A 51 4.26 15.17 -18.89
CA LYS A 51 3.89 16.46 -18.32
C LYS A 51 5.11 17.37 -18.31
N ASN A 52 5.01 18.52 -18.98
CA ASN A 52 6.11 19.50 -19.09
C ASN A 52 7.44 18.89 -19.60
N GLY A 53 7.36 17.94 -20.54
CA GLY A 53 8.53 17.29 -21.13
C GLY A 53 9.13 16.16 -20.28
N VAL A 54 8.50 15.77 -19.17
CA VAL A 54 8.93 14.66 -18.31
C VAL A 54 7.82 13.62 -18.19
N GLN A 55 8.17 12.33 -18.23
CA GLN A 55 7.22 11.24 -17.97
C GLN A 55 6.65 11.32 -16.55
N ASP A 56 5.34 11.32 -16.43
CA ASP A 56 4.60 11.33 -15.17
C ASP A 56 4.22 9.89 -14.79
N TRP A 57 5.09 9.25 -14.02
CA TRP A 57 4.87 7.91 -13.48
C TRP A 57 3.91 7.94 -12.28
N ASP A 58 3.81 9.07 -11.58
CA ASP A 58 3.04 9.21 -10.34
C ASP A 58 1.62 9.74 -10.61
N CYS A 59 0.91 9.20 -11.61
CA CYS A 59 -0.46 9.56 -11.98
C CYS A 59 -1.32 8.34 -12.31
N ILE A 60 -2.64 8.50 -12.39
CA ILE A 60 -3.55 7.37 -12.65
C ILE A 60 -3.39 6.80 -14.07
N GLU A 61 -3.05 7.66 -15.04
CA GLU A 61 -2.88 7.28 -16.44
C GLU A 61 -1.64 6.44 -16.69
N SER A 62 -0.67 6.41 -15.77
CA SER A 62 0.50 5.52 -15.85
C SER A 62 0.16 4.07 -15.50
N ILE A 63 -1.01 3.80 -14.92
CA ILE A 63 -1.43 2.49 -14.44
C ILE A 63 -2.40 1.81 -15.42
N ASN A 64 -2.20 0.51 -15.66
CA ASN A 64 -3.13 -0.35 -16.36
C ASN A 64 -4.31 -0.76 -15.45
N LEU A 65 -5.26 0.17 -15.27
CA LEU A 65 -6.45 -0.06 -14.42
C LEU A 65 -7.28 -1.28 -14.83
N PRO A 66 -7.52 -1.58 -16.13
CA PRO A 66 -8.24 -2.80 -16.51
C PRO A 66 -7.56 -4.07 -15.99
N GLN A 67 -6.22 -4.15 -16.07
CA GLN A 67 -5.47 -5.29 -15.58
C GLN A 67 -5.49 -5.39 -14.05
N LEU A 68 -5.38 -4.25 -13.35
CA LEU A 68 -5.56 -4.19 -11.89
C LEU A 68 -6.94 -4.68 -11.47
N LYS A 69 -8.02 -4.17 -12.11
CA LYS A 69 -9.41 -4.60 -11.83
C LYS A 69 -9.57 -6.11 -12.03
N SER A 70 -9.06 -6.64 -13.14
CA SER A 70 -9.10 -8.08 -13.44
C SER A 70 -8.36 -8.92 -12.37
N ALA A 71 -7.18 -8.49 -11.94
CA ALA A 71 -6.43 -9.17 -10.89
C ALA A 71 -7.17 -9.17 -9.54
N LEU A 72 -7.75 -8.03 -9.14
CA LEU A 72 -8.51 -7.92 -7.88
C LEU A 72 -9.79 -8.77 -7.92
N GLN A 73 -10.50 -8.82 -9.05
CA GLN A 73 -11.67 -9.68 -9.24
C GLN A 73 -11.27 -11.16 -9.14
N HIS A 74 -10.21 -11.56 -9.83
CA HIS A 74 -9.68 -12.93 -9.76
C HIS A 74 -9.32 -13.30 -8.31
N ILE A 75 -8.65 -12.42 -7.57
CA ILE A 75 -8.31 -12.64 -6.17
C ILE A 75 -9.58 -12.82 -5.33
N LYS A 76 -10.59 -11.96 -5.49
CA LYS A 76 -11.86 -12.09 -4.77
C LYS A 76 -12.56 -13.43 -5.02
N GLU A 77 -12.48 -13.95 -6.24
CA GLU A 77 -13.10 -15.22 -6.62
C GLU A 77 -12.30 -16.46 -6.20
N ARG A 78 -10.96 -16.39 -6.31
CA ARG A 78 -10.07 -17.56 -6.21
C ARG A 78 -9.25 -17.60 -4.93
N GLY A 79 -9.13 -16.47 -4.22
CA GLY A 79 -8.29 -16.34 -3.02
C GLY A 79 -6.78 -16.37 -3.30
N LYS A 80 -6.35 -16.23 -4.56
CA LYS A 80 -4.95 -16.31 -4.99
C LYS A 80 -4.66 -15.27 -6.06
N SER A 81 -3.39 -14.88 -6.19
CA SER A 81 -2.92 -14.06 -7.31
C SER A 81 -3.10 -14.82 -8.62
N PRO A 82 -3.47 -14.15 -9.73
CA PRO A 82 -3.46 -14.77 -11.06
C PRO A 82 -2.09 -15.34 -11.43
N GLU A 83 -2.06 -16.48 -12.13
CA GLU A 83 -0.80 -17.14 -12.51
C GLU A 83 0.09 -16.31 -13.45
N TRP A 84 -0.53 -15.44 -14.27
CA TRP A 84 0.19 -14.54 -15.18
C TRP A 84 0.85 -13.35 -14.46
N LEU A 85 0.52 -13.12 -13.18
CA LEU A 85 0.97 -11.97 -12.42
C LEU A 85 2.11 -12.37 -11.49
N VAL A 86 3.32 -12.29 -12.02
CA VAL A 86 4.56 -12.48 -11.26
C VAL A 86 5.06 -11.12 -10.82
N SER A 87 5.02 -10.85 -9.51
CA SER A 87 5.44 -9.57 -8.97
C SER A 87 6.95 -9.37 -9.16
N ARG A 88 7.32 -8.25 -9.78
CA ARG A 88 8.71 -7.80 -9.88
C ARG A 88 9.08 -7.06 -8.61
N GLU A 89 8.15 -6.29 -8.05
CA GLU A 89 8.37 -5.49 -6.85
C GLU A 89 8.67 -6.36 -5.62
N ASP A 90 8.09 -7.55 -5.50
CA ASP A 90 8.43 -8.48 -4.42
C ASP A 90 9.88 -8.99 -4.46
N GLN A 91 10.57 -8.87 -5.60
CA GLN A 91 11.97 -9.28 -5.77
C GLN A 91 12.96 -8.18 -5.37
N ASN A 92 12.50 -6.93 -5.23
CA ASN A 92 13.35 -5.81 -4.86
C ASN A 92 13.78 -5.93 -3.39
N SER A 93 15.03 -5.60 -3.08
CA SER A 93 15.51 -5.48 -1.71
C SER A 93 14.88 -4.25 -1.06
N VAL A 94 14.27 -4.43 0.11
CA VAL A 94 13.86 -3.31 0.97
C VAL A 94 15.01 -3.07 1.95
N GLY A 95 15.36 -1.80 2.16
CA GLY A 95 16.39 -1.43 3.12
C GLY A 95 16.04 -1.82 4.55
N GLU A 96 16.96 -1.56 5.49
CA GLU A 96 16.71 -1.84 6.91
C GLU A 96 15.40 -1.19 7.39
N HIS A 97 14.52 -2.00 7.98
CA HIS A 97 13.22 -1.55 8.49
C HIS A 97 13.29 -1.07 9.96
N TYR A 98 14.42 -1.29 10.63
CA TYR A 98 14.68 -0.90 12.04
C TYR A 98 13.67 -1.41 13.08
N VAL A 99 12.84 -2.40 12.71
CA VAL A 99 11.94 -3.08 13.64
C VAL A 99 12.71 -4.19 14.36
N PRO A 100 12.73 -4.21 15.70
CA PRO A 100 13.42 -5.26 16.45
C PRO A 100 12.84 -6.65 16.16
N GLU A 101 13.70 -7.66 15.99
CA GLU A 101 13.24 -9.05 15.74
C GLU A 101 12.36 -9.58 16.88
N ALA A 102 12.63 -9.17 18.13
CA ALA A 102 11.79 -9.52 19.28
C ALA A 102 10.34 -9.05 19.10
N GLU A 103 10.13 -7.89 18.45
CA GLU A 103 8.80 -7.37 18.19
C GLU A 103 8.10 -8.13 17.07
N ILE A 104 8.82 -8.45 16.00
CA ILE A 104 8.31 -9.30 14.92
C ILE A 104 7.89 -10.67 15.48
N GLN A 105 8.72 -11.25 16.36
CA GLN A 105 8.41 -12.53 17.00
C GLN A 105 7.18 -12.44 17.92
N ARG A 106 7.06 -11.38 18.72
CA ARG A 106 5.87 -11.13 19.55
C ARG A 106 4.60 -11.09 18.69
N LEU A 107 4.61 -10.32 17.60
CA LEU A 107 3.47 -10.21 16.69
C LEU A 107 3.15 -11.52 15.96
N ARG A 108 4.17 -12.32 15.60
CA ARG A 108 3.95 -13.69 15.05
C ARG A 108 3.16 -14.56 16.02
N ASP A 109 3.51 -14.53 17.30
CA ASP A 109 2.84 -15.32 18.32
C ASP A 109 1.41 -14.85 18.56
N GLU A 110 1.17 -13.54 18.57
CA GLU A 110 -0.17 -12.96 18.65
C GLU A 110 -1.05 -13.34 17.46
N VAL A 111 -0.53 -13.21 16.22
CA VAL A 111 -1.25 -13.61 14.99
C VAL A 111 -1.67 -15.08 15.04
N ARG A 112 -0.82 -15.97 15.55
CA ARG A 112 -1.19 -17.39 15.74
C ARG A 112 -2.37 -17.54 16.69
N THR A 113 -2.37 -16.82 17.80
CA THR A 113 -3.50 -16.80 18.75
C THR A 113 -4.76 -16.20 18.13
N TRP A 114 -4.66 -15.16 17.29
CA TRP A 114 -5.81 -14.56 16.62
C TRP A 114 -6.53 -15.53 15.70
N LEU A 115 -5.81 -16.45 15.06
CA LEU A 115 -6.34 -17.41 14.09
C LEU A 115 -6.75 -18.74 14.75
N GLN A 116 -6.33 -19.00 15.99
CA GLN A 116 -6.59 -20.26 16.67
C GLN A 116 -8.09 -20.41 17.00
N GLY A 117 -8.64 -21.60 16.72
CA GLY A 117 -10.04 -21.92 17.04
C GLY A 117 -11.07 -21.19 16.15
N LYS A 118 -10.64 -20.68 14.99
CA LYS A 118 -11.49 -19.97 14.02
C LYS A 118 -11.58 -20.71 12.68
N PRO A 119 -12.58 -21.60 12.49
CA PRO A 119 -12.76 -22.38 11.26
C PRO A 119 -12.88 -21.51 10.00
N GLU A 120 -13.46 -20.31 10.12
CA GLU A 120 -13.61 -19.36 9.02
C GLU A 120 -12.26 -18.90 8.47
N TRP A 121 -11.20 -18.94 9.29
CA TRP A 121 -9.85 -18.58 8.94
C TRP A 121 -8.99 -19.75 8.49
N GLU A 122 -9.44 -21.02 8.56
CA GLU A 122 -8.65 -22.17 8.11
C GLU A 122 -8.32 -22.11 6.62
N GLY A 123 -9.31 -21.79 5.78
CA GLY A 123 -9.16 -21.65 4.33
C GLY A 123 -9.12 -20.21 3.80
N ARG A 124 -9.38 -19.21 4.65
CA ARG A 124 -9.39 -17.79 4.25
C ARG A 124 -7.96 -17.25 4.17
N ARG A 125 -7.69 -16.48 3.11
CA ARG A 125 -6.41 -15.81 2.87
C ARG A 125 -6.58 -14.29 2.96
N ILE A 126 -5.47 -13.60 3.18
CA ILE A 126 -5.35 -12.15 3.18
C ILE A 126 -4.54 -11.76 1.95
N CYS A 127 -5.05 -10.81 1.17
CA CYS A 127 -4.31 -10.16 0.10
C CYS A 127 -4.07 -8.72 0.50
N ILE A 128 -2.81 -8.35 0.72
CA ILE A 128 -2.42 -6.94 0.82
C ILE A 128 -2.23 -6.41 -0.59
N VAL A 129 -2.80 -5.25 -0.89
CA VAL A 129 -2.53 -4.50 -2.10
C VAL A 129 -1.84 -3.21 -1.69
N ASP A 130 -0.59 -3.06 -2.10
CA ASP A 130 0.25 -1.91 -1.80
C ASP A 130 0.29 -0.95 -2.98
N GLY A 131 -0.02 0.32 -2.78
CA GLY A 131 0.06 1.28 -3.87
C GLY A 131 -0.23 2.72 -3.48
N PHE A 132 0.49 3.66 -4.08
CA PHE A 132 0.41 5.08 -3.72
C PHE A 132 -0.92 5.75 -4.13
N LEU A 133 -1.62 5.23 -5.14
CA LEU A 133 -2.90 5.79 -5.64
C LEU A 133 -4.15 5.06 -5.17
N LEU A 134 -4.01 3.94 -4.44
CA LEU A 134 -5.16 3.06 -4.18
C LEU A 134 -6.36 3.78 -3.55
N PHE A 135 -6.10 4.86 -2.78
CA PHE A 135 -7.14 5.66 -2.13
C PHE A 135 -7.32 7.05 -2.74
N SER A 136 -6.81 7.33 -3.94
CA SER A 136 -7.07 8.60 -4.63
C SER A 136 -8.55 8.80 -4.96
N GLU A 137 -8.98 10.04 -5.17
CA GLU A 137 -10.37 10.33 -5.54
C GLU A 137 -10.81 9.57 -6.82
N ASP A 138 -9.92 9.52 -7.82
CA ASP A 138 -10.15 8.83 -9.10
C ASP A 138 -10.11 7.29 -9.01
N MET A 139 -9.58 6.73 -7.92
CA MET A 139 -9.59 5.29 -7.64
C MET A 139 -10.78 4.84 -6.78
N LYS A 140 -11.87 5.62 -6.68
CA LYS A 140 -13.04 5.27 -5.84
C LYS A 140 -13.54 3.83 -6.05
N ASP A 141 -13.74 3.40 -7.29
CA ASP A 141 -14.21 2.04 -7.59
C ASP A 141 -13.25 0.94 -7.09
N ILE A 142 -11.94 1.19 -7.20
CA ILE A 142 -10.91 0.27 -6.71
C ILE A 142 -10.89 0.28 -5.19
N ARG A 143 -10.93 1.48 -4.59
CA ARG A 143 -10.94 1.67 -3.14
C ARG A 143 -12.09 0.92 -2.50
N GLU A 144 -13.28 0.92 -3.09
CA GLU A 144 -14.46 0.21 -2.59
C GLU A 144 -14.30 -1.32 -2.60
N LEU A 145 -13.31 -1.86 -3.32
CA LEU A 145 -13.05 -3.30 -3.32
C LEU A 145 -12.38 -3.80 -2.03
N PHE A 146 -11.70 -2.92 -1.28
CA PHE A 146 -10.95 -3.29 -0.07
C PHE A 146 -11.85 -3.40 1.16
N ASP A 147 -11.69 -4.51 1.89
CA ASP A 147 -12.37 -4.77 3.15
C ASP A 147 -11.71 -3.98 4.30
N VAL A 148 -10.38 -3.77 4.25
CA VAL A 148 -9.62 -2.94 5.19
C VAL A 148 -8.77 -1.95 4.41
N LYS A 149 -8.71 -0.69 4.87
CA LYS A 149 -7.98 0.39 4.20
C LYS A 149 -7.02 1.06 5.18
N LEU A 150 -5.72 0.89 5.01
CA LEU A 150 -4.67 1.48 5.84
C LEU A 150 -3.96 2.59 5.05
N PHE A 151 -3.95 3.82 5.58
CA PHE A 151 -3.33 4.97 4.90
C PHE A 151 -2.14 5.49 5.68
N LEU A 152 -0.94 5.30 5.11
CA LEU A 152 0.32 5.82 5.63
C LEU A 152 0.48 7.28 5.27
N ARG A 153 1.27 7.99 6.07
CA ARG A 153 1.58 9.40 5.91
C ARG A 153 3.08 9.62 6.01
N THR A 154 3.56 10.68 5.41
CA THR A 154 4.92 11.19 5.63
C THR A 154 4.96 12.66 5.22
N SER A 155 5.82 13.47 5.86
CA SER A 155 6.07 14.85 5.43
C SER A 155 6.68 14.94 4.04
N TYR A 156 6.43 16.06 3.35
CA TYR A 156 7.07 16.39 2.07
C TYR A 156 8.60 16.22 2.11
N GLU A 157 9.28 16.76 3.12
CA GLU A 157 10.74 16.72 3.23
C GLU A 157 11.26 15.27 3.35
N THR A 158 10.53 14.43 4.08
CA THR A 158 10.91 13.02 4.23
C THR A 158 10.64 12.23 2.95
N ALA A 159 9.49 12.44 2.30
CA ALA A 159 9.20 11.84 1.00
C ALA A 159 10.28 12.22 -0.03
N LYS A 160 10.59 13.51 -0.13
CA LYS A 160 11.59 14.06 -1.06
C LYS A 160 12.96 13.46 -0.82
N ARG A 161 13.49 13.59 0.40
CA ARG A 161 14.80 13.04 0.77
C ARG A 161 14.92 11.56 0.44
N ARG A 162 13.88 10.77 0.74
CA ARG A 162 13.87 9.32 0.47
C ARG A 162 13.74 8.99 -1.01
N ARG A 163 12.92 9.74 -1.76
CA ARG A 163 12.71 9.55 -3.20
C ARG A 163 13.98 9.90 -3.98
N GLU A 164 14.60 11.04 -3.67
CA GLU A 164 15.84 11.49 -4.33
C GLU A 164 17.06 10.61 -3.99
N ALA A 165 17.03 9.89 -2.86
CA ALA A 165 18.07 8.93 -2.49
C ALA A 165 17.97 7.58 -3.24
N ARG A 166 16.92 7.34 -4.03
CA ARG A 166 16.79 6.11 -4.82
C ARG A 166 17.72 6.17 -6.02
N SER A 167 18.38 5.05 -6.32
CA SER A 167 19.25 4.91 -7.48
C SER A 167 18.49 4.92 -8.81
N GLY A 168 17.19 4.63 -8.79
CA GLY A 168 16.27 4.58 -9.91
C GLY A 168 15.30 3.40 -9.78
N TYR A 169 14.61 3.08 -10.87
CA TYR A 169 13.52 2.11 -10.94
C TYR A 169 13.70 1.21 -12.14
N VAL A 170 13.48 -0.09 -11.96
CA VAL A 170 13.39 -1.03 -13.08
C VAL A 170 12.00 -0.91 -13.69
N THR A 171 11.92 -0.58 -14.97
CA THR A 171 10.65 -0.46 -15.69
C THR A 171 10.33 -1.74 -16.46
N LEU A 172 9.25 -1.73 -17.24
CA LEU A 172 8.95 -2.86 -18.11
C LEU A 172 9.99 -3.00 -19.23
N GLU A 173 10.52 -1.87 -19.72
CA GLU A 173 11.36 -1.82 -20.92
C GLU A 173 12.80 -1.36 -20.64
N GLY A 174 13.15 -1.03 -19.40
CA GLY A 174 14.49 -0.60 -19.05
C GLY A 174 14.65 -0.12 -17.61
N PHE A 175 15.22 1.07 -17.46
CA PHE A 175 15.56 1.67 -16.18
C PHE A 175 15.23 3.16 -16.22
N TRP A 176 14.49 3.62 -15.21
CA TRP A 176 14.11 5.02 -15.04
C TRP A 176 14.84 5.63 -13.86
N GLN A 177 15.32 6.86 -14.02
CA GLN A 177 15.83 7.66 -12.91
C GLN A 177 15.07 8.98 -12.88
N ASP A 178 14.56 9.35 -11.72
CA ASP A 178 13.85 10.62 -11.54
C ASP A 178 14.77 11.78 -11.93
N PRO A 179 14.36 12.68 -12.85
CA PRO A 179 15.15 13.86 -13.18
C PRO A 179 15.19 14.87 -12.03
N PRO A 180 16.14 15.82 -12.03
CA PRO A 180 16.20 16.87 -11.02
C PRO A 180 14.86 17.62 -10.87
N GLY A 181 14.39 17.76 -9.63
CA GLY A 181 13.12 18.43 -9.30
C GLY A 181 11.86 17.58 -9.56
N TYR A 182 11.99 16.29 -9.89
CA TYR A 182 10.83 15.43 -10.15
C TYR A 182 9.83 15.38 -8.99
N VAL A 183 10.33 15.34 -7.75
CA VAL A 183 9.48 15.34 -6.56
C VAL A 183 8.63 16.59 -6.47
N ASP A 184 9.25 17.74 -6.71
CA ASP A 184 8.64 19.07 -6.60
C ASP A 184 7.60 19.32 -7.68
N ASN A 185 7.89 18.82 -8.89
CA ASN A 185 7.13 19.15 -10.09
C ASN A 185 6.05 18.10 -10.42
N ILE A 186 6.22 16.86 -9.97
CA ILE A 186 5.37 15.72 -10.36
C ILE A 186 4.86 14.98 -9.12
N VAL A 187 5.74 14.31 -8.37
CA VAL A 187 5.33 13.36 -7.32
C VAL A 187 4.46 14.00 -6.24
N TRP A 188 4.92 15.11 -5.64
CA TRP A 188 4.21 15.73 -4.55
C TRP A 188 2.95 16.46 -5.00
N PRO A 189 2.96 17.27 -6.09
CA PRO A 189 1.74 17.87 -6.61
C PRO A 189 0.65 16.84 -6.95
N ASN A 190 1.00 15.71 -7.56
CA ASN A 190 0.03 14.67 -7.88
C ASN A 190 -0.52 14.02 -6.60
N TYR A 191 0.34 13.68 -5.62
CA TYR A 191 -0.12 13.20 -4.31
C TYR A 191 -1.11 14.15 -3.63
N VAL A 192 -0.82 15.46 -3.64
CA VAL A 192 -1.72 16.49 -3.10
C VAL A 192 -3.04 16.49 -3.84
N GLN A 193 -3.02 16.52 -5.17
CA GLN A 193 -4.24 16.49 -5.99
C GLN A 193 -5.10 15.26 -5.66
N ASP A 194 -4.48 14.08 -5.60
CA ASP A 194 -5.14 12.79 -5.47
C ASP A 194 -5.73 12.55 -4.08
N HIS A 195 -5.10 13.10 -3.03
CA HIS A 195 -5.40 12.73 -1.64
C HIS A 195 -5.86 13.88 -0.75
N ARG A 196 -5.79 15.15 -1.19
CA ARG A 196 -6.19 16.31 -0.37
C ARG A 196 -7.57 16.16 0.27
N PHE A 197 -8.51 15.47 -0.39
CA PHE A 197 -9.86 15.24 0.14
C PHE A 197 -9.88 14.46 1.47
N LEU A 198 -8.83 13.68 1.78
CA LEU A 198 -8.67 12.96 3.05
C LEU A 198 -8.23 13.84 4.21
N PHE A 199 -7.83 15.08 3.95
CA PHE A 199 -7.21 15.97 4.93
C PHE A 199 -8.07 17.18 5.24
N LYS A 200 -8.00 17.65 6.49
CA LYS A 200 -8.67 18.89 6.90
C LYS A 200 -8.17 20.05 6.04
N HIS A 201 -9.10 20.82 5.49
CA HIS A 201 -8.82 21.97 4.61
C HIS A 201 -8.00 21.64 3.35
N GLY A 202 -7.85 20.36 2.99
CA GLY A 202 -7.02 19.94 1.86
C GLY A 202 -5.52 19.95 2.11
N ASP A 203 -5.08 20.12 3.36
CA ASP A 203 -3.67 20.21 3.74
C ASP A 203 -3.09 18.82 4.04
N VAL A 204 -2.32 18.25 3.09
CA VAL A 204 -1.75 16.91 3.21
C VAL A 204 -0.66 16.77 4.28
N ASP A 205 -0.07 17.89 4.73
CA ASP A 205 0.88 17.91 5.85
C ASP A 205 0.15 18.05 7.20
N GLY A 206 -1.14 18.42 7.18
CA GLY A 206 -1.98 18.73 8.32
C GLY A 206 -2.52 17.52 9.09
N GLU A 207 -3.82 17.47 9.33
CA GLU A 207 -4.50 16.32 9.96
C GLU A 207 -5.45 15.67 8.96
N LEU A 208 -5.58 14.35 9.05
CA LEU A 208 -6.67 13.66 8.36
C LEU A 208 -8.01 14.18 8.87
N ASP A 209 -8.98 14.32 7.97
CA ASP A 209 -10.34 14.64 8.35
C ASP A 209 -11.02 13.37 8.89
N PRO A 210 -11.35 13.31 10.20
CA PRO A 210 -11.89 12.09 10.80
C PRO A 210 -13.26 11.72 10.22
N ASN A 211 -14.08 12.70 9.79
CA ASN A 211 -15.38 12.43 9.20
C ASN A 211 -15.20 11.81 7.81
N VAL A 212 -14.28 12.34 7.00
CA VAL A 212 -13.99 11.76 5.68
C VAL A 212 -13.41 10.35 5.83
N CYS A 213 -12.41 10.16 6.69
CA CYS A 213 -11.83 8.85 6.94
C CYS A 213 -12.87 7.84 7.42
N GLN A 214 -13.78 8.23 8.32
CA GLN A 214 -14.86 7.37 8.79
C GLN A 214 -15.83 7.02 7.65
N ASN A 215 -16.26 8.00 6.87
CA ASN A 215 -17.20 7.81 5.76
C ASN A 215 -16.65 6.90 4.66
N VAL A 216 -15.34 6.99 4.37
CA VAL A 216 -14.65 6.18 3.35
C VAL A 216 -14.16 4.83 3.93
N GLY A 217 -14.14 4.70 5.26
CA GLY A 217 -13.65 3.53 5.97
C GLY A 217 -12.13 3.37 5.89
N ILE A 218 -11.39 4.48 5.95
CA ILE A 218 -9.93 4.52 5.96
C ILE A 218 -9.41 4.65 7.39
N HIS A 219 -8.54 3.73 7.78
CA HIS A 219 -7.72 3.85 8.99
C HIS A 219 -6.47 4.64 8.64
N GLY A 220 -6.39 5.87 9.15
CA GLY A 220 -5.20 6.70 9.03
C GLY A 220 -4.11 6.29 10.03
N MET A 221 -2.86 6.27 9.57
CA MET A 221 -1.70 6.07 10.43
C MET A 221 -1.67 7.15 11.53
N PRO A 222 -1.50 6.78 12.81
CA PRO A 222 -1.33 7.73 13.90
C PRO A 222 -0.11 8.61 13.68
N LYS A 223 -0.18 9.88 14.09
CA LYS A 223 0.90 10.86 13.86
C LYS A 223 2.21 10.41 14.52
N GLU A 224 2.10 9.82 15.69
CA GLU A 224 3.21 9.30 16.48
C GLU A 224 3.86 8.03 15.91
N ALA A 225 3.28 7.42 14.88
CA ALA A 225 3.87 6.31 14.13
C ALA A 225 4.63 6.78 12.87
N GLU A 226 4.52 8.07 12.51
CA GLU A 226 5.27 8.63 11.39
C GLU A 226 6.78 8.54 11.66
N GLY A 227 7.51 7.91 10.73
CA GLY A 227 8.95 7.70 10.87
C GLY A 227 9.35 6.56 11.82
N ASP A 228 8.41 5.92 12.52
CA ASP A 228 8.65 4.78 13.41
C ASP A 228 7.92 3.53 12.87
N MET A 229 8.67 2.68 12.16
CA MET A 229 8.11 1.48 11.54
C MET A 229 7.62 0.45 12.57
N THR A 230 8.18 0.46 13.80
CA THR A 230 7.72 -0.43 14.88
C THR A 230 6.31 -0.04 15.30
N ARG A 231 6.05 1.26 15.51
CA ARG A 231 4.72 1.77 15.83
C ARG A 231 3.74 1.59 14.67
N CYS A 232 4.20 1.83 13.44
CA CYS A 232 3.38 1.65 12.24
C CYS A 232 2.93 0.18 12.08
N LEU A 233 3.84 -0.77 12.27
CA LEU A 233 3.54 -2.20 12.24
C LEU A 233 2.53 -2.59 13.32
N ASN A 234 2.73 -2.14 14.56
CA ASN A 234 1.79 -2.40 15.66
C ASN A 234 0.40 -1.86 15.40
N TRP A 235 0.30 -0.63 14.92
CA TRP A 235 -0.98 -0.01 14.58
C TRP A 235 -1.72 -0.83 13.51
N ALA A 236 -1.04 -1.15 12.40
CA ALA A 236 -1.63 -1.93 11.31
C ALA A 236 -2.05 -3.34 11.77
N ALA A 237 -1.21 -3.99 12.57
CA ALA A 237 -1.48 -5.29 13.15
C ALA A 237 -2.72 -5.26 14.07
N GLY A 238 -2.89 -4.22 14.90
CA GLY A 238 -4.07 -4.03 15.74
C GLY A 238 -5.37 -3.78 14.96
N VAL A 239 -5.30 -3.09 13.81
CA VAL A 239 -6.46 -2.96 12.90
C VAL A 239 -6.84 -4.34 12.34
N LEU A 240 -5.87 -5.13 11.88
CA LEU A 240 -6.13 -6.49 11.38
C LEU A 240 -6.66 -7.43 12.47
N GLU A 241 -6.10 -7.36 13.68
CA GLU A 241 -6.58 -8.11 14.85
C GLU A 241 -8.06 -7.85 15.09
N SER A 242 -8.47 -6.58 15.10
CA SER A 242 -9.85 -6.17 15.33
C SER A 242 -10.81 -6.77 14.30
N VAL A 243 -10.39 -6.84 13.03
CA VAL A 243 -11.17 -7.44 11.94
C VAL A 243 -11.22 -8.97 12.06
N ILE A 244 -10.09 -9.61 12.37
CA ILE A 244 -9.98 -11.07 12.49
C ILE A 244 -10.79 -11.59 13.69
N LYS A 245 -10.69 -10.91 14.84
CA LYS A 245 -11.43 -11.25 16.06
C LYS A 245 -12.90 -10.84 15.98
N GLY A 246 -13.22 -9.73 15.33
CA GLY A 246 -14.57 -9.20 15.18
C GLY A 246 -15.42 -9.89 14.11
N SER A 247 -14.81 -10.67 13.20
CA SER A 247 -15.53 -11.52 12.26
C SER A 247 -16.31 -12.59 13.04
N ARG A 248 -17.63 -12.41 13.16
CA ARG A 248 -18.59 -13.43 13.62
C ARG A 248 -19.14 -14.21 12.43
#